data_AF-M8AHK8-F1
#
_entry.id   AF-M8AHK8-F1
#
_cell.length_a   1.000
_cell.length_b   1.000
_cell.length_c   1.000
_cell.angle_alpha   90.00
_cell.angle_beta   90.00
_cell.angle_gamma   90.00
#
_symmetry.space_group_name_H-M   'P 1'
#
loop_
_entity.id
_entity.type
_entity.pdbx_description
1 polymer ?
#
loop_
_entity_poly.entity_id
_entity_poly.type
_entity_poly.pdbx_seq_one_letter_code
_entity_poly.pdbx_strand_id
1 'polypeptide(L)'
;MSSLSLRTPQESGAKINRELYQKFTNVVSSLPCSPALTRHPLYRHDSGWYAPLAPMVSTMVADACFSAHPWDIVIATMPKSCTTWIKAMLYSTVHRREHPADRGLGELSVARDGKDDQRITEARFKGSGLRV
;
A
#
# COMPACT_ATOMS: atom_id res chain seq x y z
N MET A 1 -8.05 37.52 26.86
CA MET A 1 -8.13 36.05 27.03
C MET A 1 -7.76 35.41 25.71
N SER A 2 -6.49 35.01 25.57
CA SER A 2 -5.96 34.44 24.32
C SER A 2 -6.45 33.01 24.17
N SER A 3 -7.26 32.76 23.15
CA SER A 3 -7.71 31.43 22.75
C SER A 3 -6.52 30.63 22.23
N LEU A 4 -6.03 29.70 23.03
CA LEU A 4 -5.06 28.69 22.61
C LEU A 4 -5.80 27.68 21.73
N SER A 5 -5.69 27.88 20.41
CA SER A 5 -6.20 26.93 19.41
C SER A 5 -5.47 25.59 19.59
N LEU A 6 -6.20 24.58 20.07
CA LEU A 6 -5.78 23.19 20.14
C LEU A 6 -5.50 22.69 18.71
N ARG A 7 -4.24 22.77 18.26
CA ARG A 7 -3.81 22.09 17.04
C ARG A 7 -4.02 20.60 17.24
N THR A 8 -4.88 20.01 16.41
CA THR A 8 -5.10 18.58 16.45
C THR A 8 -3.79 17.87 16.06
N PRO A 9 -3.45 16.72 16.67
CA PRO A 9 -2.26 15.94 16.30
C PRO A 9 -2.19 15.59 14.80
N GLN A 10 -3.36 15.52 14.16
CA GLN A 10 -3.54 15.18 12.75
C GLN A 10 -3.10 16.30 11.79
N GLU A 11 -3.27 17.58 12.15
CA GLU A 11 -2.77 18.71 11.36
C GLU A 11 -1.24 18.83 11.42
N SER A 12 -0.65 18.51 12.58
CA SER A 12 0.80 18.48 12.75
C SER A 12 1.44 17.40 11.86
N GLY A 13 0.86 16.19 11.86
CA GLY A 13 1.26 15.06 11.01
C GLY A 13 1.19 15.34 9.51
N ALA A 14 0.12 15.99 9.05
CA ALA A 14 -0.02 16.37 7.65
C ALA A 14 1.03 17.41 7.22
N LYS A 15 1.37 18.34 8.12
CA LYS A 15 2.37 19.37 7.86
C LYS A 15 3.78 18.78 7.73
N ILE A 16 4.19 17.91 8.66
CA ILE A 16 5.51 17.24 8.59
C ILE A 16 5.66 16.40 7.31
N ASN A 17 4.60 15.69 6.91
CA ASN A 17 4.63 14.91 5.67
C ASN A 17 4.82 15.82 4.46
N ARG A 18 4.07 16.92 4.38
CA ARG A 18 4.22 17.90 3.28
C ARG A 18 5.64 18.47 3.20
N GLU A 19 6.24 18.80 4.34
CA GLU A 19 7.62 19.30 4.41
C GLU A 19 8.62 18.23 3.94
N LEU A 20 8.44 16.97 4.32
CA LEU A 20 9.27 15.84 3.85
C LEU A 20 9.14 15.64 2.34
N TYR A 21 7.92 15.62 1.79
CA TYR A 21 7.70 15.51 0.35
C TYR A 21 8.38 16.66 -0.40
N GLN A 22 8.29 17.90 0.11
CA GLN A 22 8.95 19.05 -0.52
C GLN A 22 10.47 18.90 -0.48
N LYS A 23 11.03 18.52 0.66
CA LYS A 23 12.47 18.31 0.84
C LYS A 23 12.99 17.27 -0.15
N PHE A 24 12.38 16.09 -0.21
CA PHE A 24 12.83 15.03 -1.11
C PHE A 24 12.56 15.36 -2.58
N THR A 25 11.49 16.08 -2.90
CA THR A 25 11.28 16.59 -4.28
C THR A 25 12.44 17.49 -4.71
N ASN A 26 12.88 18.40 -3.85
CA ASN A 26 14.02 19.28 -4.16
C ASN A 26 15.32 18.47 -4.35
N VAL A 27 15.56 17.45 -3.51
CA VAL A 27 16.73 16.56 -3.65
C VAL A 27 16.69 15.81 -4.97
N VAL A 28 15.60 15.13 -5.29
CA VAL A 28 15.51 14.33 -6.52
C VAL A 28 15.56 15.22 -7.76
N SER A 29 15.00 16.44 -7.69
CA SER A 29 15.06 17.40 -8.81
C SER A 29 16.47 17.93 -9.08
N SER A 30 17.37 17.87 -8.09
CA SER A 30 18.78 18.25 -8.25
C SER A 30 19.65 17.15 -8.85
N LEU A 31 19.14 15.91 -8.94
CA LEU A 31 19.89 14.78 -9.47
C LEU A 31 20.08 14.90 -10.99
N PRO A 32 21.19 14.36 -11.54
CA PRO A 32 21.36 14.26 -12.97
C PRO A 32 20.19 13.51 -13.60
N CYS A 33 19.60 14.11 -14.61
CA CYS A 33 18.42 13.59 -15.30
C CYS A 33 18.77 13.32 -16.77
N SER A 34 18.40 12.14 -17.26
CA SER A 34 18.47 11.80 -18.69
C SER A 34 17.06 11.78 -19.29
N PRO A 35 16.86 12.31 -20.51
CA PRO A 35 15.68 11.97 -21.28
C PRO A 35 15.64 10.44 -21.44
N ALA A 36 14.53 9.84 -21.07
CA ALA A 36 14.34 8.41 -21.18
C ALA A 36 13.71 8.06 -22.53
N LEU A 37 13.80 6.79 -22.93
CA LEU A 37 13.01 6.23 -24.04
C LEU A 37 11.49 6.20 -23.74
N THR A 38 11.09 6.53 -22.50
CA THR A 38 9.70 6.55 -22.04
C THR A 38 9.24 7.99 -21.75
N ARG A 39 7.94 8.18 -21.47
CA ARG A 39 7.32 9.49 -21.18
C ARG A 39 7.85 10.20 -19.92
N HIS A 40 8.67 9.54 -19.11
CA HIS A 40 9.17 10.10 -17.87
C HIS A 40 10.70 10.15 -17.87
N PRO A 41 11.31 11.28 -17.46
CA PRO A 41 12.75 11.38 -17.31
C PRO A 41 13.29 10.34 -16.32
N LEU A 42 14.51 9.86 -16.56
CA LEU A 42 15.25 8.99 -15.66
C LEU A 42 16.18 9.83 -14.79
N TYR A 43 16.10 9.64 -13.48
CA TYR A 43 16.95 10.29 -12.49
C TYR A 43 18.06 9.32 -12.06
N ARG A 44 19.29 9.81 -12.04
CA ARG A 44 20.46 9.04 -11.59
C ARG A 44 20.64 9.21 -10.09
N HIS A 45 20.46 8.13 -9.35
CA HIS A 45 20.85 8.00 -7.95
C HIS A 45 22.10 7.11 -7.86
N ASP A 46 22.81 7.14 -6.73
CA ASP A 46 24.05 6.35 -6.56
C ASP A 46 23.83 4.84 -6.73
N SER A 47 22.64 4.36 -6.37
CA SER A 47 22.23 2.96 -6.48
C SER A 47 21.61 2.58 -7.83
N GLY A 48 21.47 3.51 -8.78
CA GLY A 48 20.93 3.21 -10.12
C GLY A 48 20.04 4.30 -10.72
N TRP A 49 19.27 3.92 -11.75
CA TRP A 49 18.37 4.81 -12.47
C TRP A 49 16.93 4.62 -12.03
N TYR A 50 16.24 5.72 -11.76
CA TYR A 50 14.88 5.72 -11.22
C TYR A 50 13.96 6.59 -12.06
N ALA A 51 12.78 6.08 -12.36
CA ALA A 51 11.66 6.83 -12.94
C ALA A 51 10.34 6.19 -12.54
N PRO A 52 9.24 6.95 -12.44
CA PRO A 52 9.16 8.42 -12.48
C PRO A 52 9.55 9.12 -11.16
N LEU A 53 9.64 10.45 -11.19
CA LEU A 53 9.99 11.30 -10.04
C LEU A 53 9.12 11.02 -8.81
N ALA A 54 7.79 10.95 -9.00
CA ALA A 54 6.85 10.84 -7.89
C ALA A 54 7.05 9.52 -7.09
N PRO A 55 7.12 8.33 -7.71
CA PRO A 55 7.47 7.10 -6.99
C PRO A 55 8.82 7.17 -6.27
N MET A 56 9.83 7.83 -6.85
CA MET A 56 11.13 7.99 -6.20
C MET A 56 11.05 8.86 -4.94
N VAL A 57 10.38 10.01 -5.01
CA VAL A 57 10.14 10.85 -3.82
C VAL A 57 9.34 10.08 -2.77
N SER A 58 8.29 9.35 -3.20
CA SER A 58 7.49 8.53 -2.29
C SER A 58 8.32 7.43 -1.62
N THR A 59 9.28 6.81 -2.31
CA THR A 59 10.17 5.81 -1.69
C THR A 59 11.08 6.43 -0.64
N MET A 60 11.61 7.64 -0.86
CA MET A 60 12.46 8.32 0.14
C MET A 60 11.65 8.78 1.36
N VAL A 61 10.41 9.24 1.15
CA VAL A 61 9.49 9.56 2.25
C VAL A 61 9.10 8.29 3.02
N ALA A 62 8.80 7.20 2.31
CA ALA A 62 8.47 5.93 2.95
C ALA A 62 9.65 5.43 3.79
N ASP A 63 10.87 5.47 3.27
CA ASP A 63 12.08 5.11 4.04
C ASP A 63 12.25 5.95 5.32
N ALA A 64 11.98 7.25 5.24
CA ALA A 64 12.07 8.14 6.40
C ALA A 64 10.96 7.95 7.46
N CYS A 65 9.76 7.51 7.04
CA CYS A 65 8.60 7.38 7.92
C CYS A 65 8.32 5.93 8.35
N PHE A 66 8.82 4.94 7.62
CA PHE A 66 8.48 3.54 7.83
C PHE A 66 9.32 2.96 8.98
N SER A 67 8.66 2.62 10.07
CA SER A 67 9.24 1.90 11.19
C SER A 67 8.77 0.45 11.17
N ALA A 68 9.63 -0.44 10.68
CA ALA A 68 9.32 -1.86 10.55
C ALA A 68 9.16 -2.53 11.91
N HIS A 69 8.07 -3.28 12.11
CA HIS A 69 7.95 -4.21 13.22
C HIS A 69 8.53 -5.59 12.87
N PRO A 70 9.04 -6.36 13.85
CA PRO A 70 9.53 -7.72 13.63
C PRO A 70 8.50 -8.69 13.03
N TRP A 71 7.22 -8.36 13.10
CA TRP A 71 6.10 -9.17 12.62
C TRP A 71 5.56 -8.72 11.26
N ASP A 72 6.12 -7.66 10.68
CA ASP A 72 5.66 -7.12 9.40
C ASP A 72 6.17 -7.98 8.24
N ILE A 73 5.31 -8.20 7.25
CA ILE A 73 5.63 -8.94 6.03
C ILE A 73 5.62 -7.96 4.86
N VAL A 74 6.78 -7.75 4.23
CA VAL A 74 6.93 -6.88 3.06
C VAL A 74 6.92 -7.73 1.79
N ILE A 75 6.00 -7.43 0.88
CA ILE A 75 5.96 -8.03 -0.46
C ILE A 75 6.65 -7.08 -1.45
N ALA A 76 7.78 -7.50 -2.00
CA ALA A 76 8.48 -6.79 -3.07
C ALA A 76 8.17 -7.44 -4.43
N THR A 77 7.51 -6.70 -5.33
CA THR A 77 7.11 -7.18 -6.66
C THR A 77 7.30 -6.09 -7.70
N MET A 78 7.62 -6.49 -8.93
CA MET A 78 7.60 -5.59 -10.08
C MET A 78 6.16 -5.08 -10.35
N PRO A 79 5.99 -3.83 -10.82
CA PRO A 79 4.68 -3.36 -11.28
C PRO A 79 4.05 -4.33 -12.27
N LYS A 80 2.73 -4.53 -12.15
CA LYS A 80 1.91 -5.44 -12.98
C LYS A 80 2.19 -6.94 -12.82
N SER A 81 3.07 -7.34 -11.89
CA SER A 81 3.28 -8.76 -11.55
C SER A 81 2.31 -9.19 -10.46
N CYS A 82 1.11 -9.63 -10.85
CA CYS A 82 0.13 -10.38 -10.02
C CYS A 82 0.03 -10.01 -8.53
N THR A 83 0.15 -8.72 -8.19
CA THR A 83 0.15 -8.26 -6.79
C THR A 83 -1.17 -8.54 -6.10
N THR A 84 -2.28 -8.54 -6.85
CA THR A 84 -3.60 -8.93 -6.34
C THR A 84 -3.60 -10.37 -5.84
N TRP A 85 -3.11 -11.31 -6.65
CA TRP A 85 -3.06 -12.72 -6.29
C TRP A 85 -2.10 -12.98 -5.13
N ILE A 86 -0.91 -12.38 -5.14
CA ILE A 86 0.06 -12.55 -4.05
C ILE A 86 -0.47 -11.98 -2.73
N LYS A 87 -1.12 -10.80 -2.75
CA LYS A 87 -1.75 -10.23 -1.56
C LYS A 87 -2.87 -11.13 -1.03
N ALA A 88 -3.70 -11.68 -1.91
CA ALA A 88 -4.79 -12.59 -1.52
C ALA A 88 -4.26 -13.88 -0.89
N MET A 89 -3.24 -14.49 -1.50
CA MET A 89 -2.60 -15.71 -0.99
C MET A 89 -1.88 -15.49 0.35
N LEU A 90 -1.17 -14.36 0.50
CA LEU A 90 -0.54 -14.04 1.78
C LEU A 90 -1.59 -13.84 2.87
N TYR A 91 -2.65 -13.08 2.57
CA TYR A 91 -3.74 -12.82 3.51
C TYR A 91 -4.41 -14.12 3.97
N SER A 92 -4.76 -15.01 3.04
CA SER A 92 -5.39 -16.30 3.37
C SER A 92 -4.48 -17.19 4.20
N THR A 93 -3.16 -17.17 3.92
CA THR A 93 -2.18 -17.98 4.66
C THR A 93 -2.03 -17.50 6.11
N VAL A 94 -1.94 -16.17 6.31
CA VAL A 94 -1.81 -15.57 7.65
C VAL A 94 -3.07 -15.78 8.49
N HIS A 95 -4.26 -15.63 7.89
CA HIS A 95 -5.55 -15.70 8.59
C HIS A 95 -6.22 -17.08 8.50
N ARG A 96 -5.49 -18.13 8.11
CA ARG A 96 -6.04 -19.49 7.90
C ARG A 96 -6.75 -20.08 9.13
N ARG A 97 -6.36 -19.65 10.34
CA ARG A 97 -6.97 -20.10 11.61
C ARG A 97 -8.29 -19.38 11.89
N GLU A 98 -8.43 -18.16 11.40
CA GLU A 98 -9.63 -17.32 11.56
C GLU A 98 -10.67 -17.65 10.49
N HIS A 99 -10.20 -18.06 9.30
CA HIS A 99 -11.00 -18.49 8.16
C HIS A 99 -10.70 -19.94 7.76
N PRO A 100 -11.15 -20.94 8.54
CA PRO A 100 -10.94 -22.34 8.20
C PRO A 100 -11.64 -22.67 6.89
N ALA A 101 -10.89 -23.25 5.94
CA ALA A 101 -11.38 -23.66 4.62
C ALA A 101 -12.51 -24.71 4.69
N ASP A 102 -12.64 -25.38 5.84
CA ASP A 102 -13.60 -26.46 6.09
C ASP A 102 -15.02 -25.97 6.46
N ARG A 103 -15.23 -24.66 6.62
CA ARG A 103 -16.57 -24.11 6.90
C ARG A 103 -17.60 -24.31 5.77
N GLY A 104 -17.18 -24.86 4.61
CA GLY A 104 -18.07 -25.25 3.51
C GLY A 104 -18.14 -26.76 3.21
N LEU A 105 -17.38 -27.60 3.92
CA LEU A 105 -17.38 -29.06 3.70
C LEU A 105 -18.11 -29.84 4.81
N GLY A 106 -18.45 -29.17 5.93
CA GLY A 106 -19.28 -29.73 7.00
C GLY A 106 -20.80 -29.56 6.85
N GLU A 107 -21.28 -28.78 5.86
CA GLU A 107 -22.71 -28.55 5.61
C GLU A 107 -23.25 -29.22 4.34
N LEU A 108 -22.52 -30.20 3.77
CA LEU A 108 -23.08 -31.08 2.74
C LEU A 108 -23.69 -32.34 3.38
N SER A 109 -24.70 -32.13 4.23
CA SER A 109 -25.68 -33.16 4.54
C SER A 109 -27.08 -32.54 4.47
N VAL A 110 -27.71 -32.80 3.32
CA VAL A 110 -29.16 -32.73 3.06
C VAL A 110 -29.77 -31.32 3.01
N ALA A 111 -29.83 -30.77 1.80
CA ALA A 111 -31.10 -30.37 1.18
C ALA A 111 -30.89 -30.16 -0.32
N ARG A 112 -31.44 -31.07 -1.13
CA ARG A 112 -31.83 -30.74 -2.50
C ARG A 112 -33.12 -29.93 -2.38
N ASP A 113 -33.12 -28.68 -2.80
CA ASP A 113 -34.24 -28.14 -3.58
C ASP A 113 -33.81 -26.91 -4.39
N GLY A 114 -34.42 -26.76 -5.55
CA GLY A 114 -33.88 -26.05 -6.70
C GLY A 114 -33.95 -24.52 -6.67
N LYS A 115 -33.21 -23.98 -7.63
CA LYS A 115 -33.49 -22.74 -8.38
C LYS A 115 -33.18 -21.44 -7.64
N ASP A 116 -31.95 -20.97 -7.79
CA ASP A 116 -31.62 -19.65 -8.36
C ASP A 116 -30.12 -19.37 -8.16
N ASP A 117 -29.36 -19.68 -9.21
CA ASP A 117 -27.92 -19.52 -9.27
C ASP A 117 -27.63 -18.14 -9.89
N GLN A 118 -27.28 -17.15 -9.04
CA GLN A 118 -26.42 -16.00 -9.34
C GLN A 118 -26.48 -14.96 -8.21
N ARG A 119 -25.66 -15.14 -7.17
CA ARG A 119 -25.18 -14.03 -6.34
C ARG A 119 -23.68 -14.16 -6.13
N ILE A 120 -22.95 -13.68 -7.14
CA ILE A 120 -21.52 -13.36 -7.05
C ILE A 120 -21.32 -12.52 -5.79
N THR A 121 -20.62 -13.08 -4.81
CA THR A 121 -20.32 -12.45 -3.54
C THR A 121 -19.21 -11.41 -3.77
N GLU A 122 -19.59 -10.14 -3.93
CA GLU A 122 -18.64 -9.03 -3.92
C GLU A 122 -17.99 -8.92 -2.53
N ALA A 123 -16.76 -9.41 -2.39
CA ALA A 123 -15.91 -9.09 -1.25
C ALA A 123 -15.45 -7.62 -1.38
N ARG A 124 -16.31 -6.71 -0.95
CA ARG A 124 -15.99 -5.28 -0.83
C ARG A 124 -14.93 -5.12 0.26
N PHE A 125 -13.67 -5.02 -0.17
CA PHE A 125 -12.54 -4.69 0.69
C PHE A 125 -12.70 -3.23 1.18
N LYS A 126 -13.37 -3.05 2.32
CA LYS A 126 -13.50 -1.76 2.97
C LYS A 126 -12.15 -1.46 3.63
N GLY A 127 -11.33 -0.68 2.93
CA GLY A 127 -10.08 -0.17 3.47
C GLY A 127 -10.35 0.64 4.73
N SER A 128 -9.97 0.10 5.88
CA SER A 128 -9.94 0.83 7.15
C SER A 128 -8.50 0.96 7.60
N GLY A 129 -8.01 2.21 7.57
CA GLY A 129 -6.99 2.70 8.49
C GLY A 129 -5.55 2.30 8.20
N LEU A 130 -4.97 2.80 7.10
CA LEU A 130 -3.53 3.01 7.05
C LEU A 130 -3.21 4.13 8.07
N ARG A 131 -2.66 3.76 9.23
CA ARG A 131 -1.99 4.74 10.10
C ARG A 131 -0.58 4.91 9.56
N VAL A 132 -0.38 6.05 8.91
CA VAL A 132 0.93 6.67 8.64
C VAL A 132 1.38 7.39 9.90
#